data_AF-A0A248L5G4-F1
#
_entry.id   AF-A0A248L5G4-F1
#
_cell.length_a   1.000
_cell.length_b   1.000
_cell.length_c   1.000
_cell.angle_alpha   90.00
_cell.angle_beta   90.00
_cell.angle_gamma   90.00
#
_symmetry.space_group_name_H-M   'P 1'
#
loop_
_entity.id
_entity.type
_entity.pdbx_description
1 polymer ?
#
loop_
_entity_poly.entity_id
_entity_poly.type
_entity_poly.pdbx_seq_one_letter_code
_entity_poly.pdbx_strand_id
1 'polypeptide(L)'
;METRMSQLSKYELEMLVTKLNEQKRKAEQHGNMSEVEVVIRKIAMAQSYLVDASQFETGQLYQVEGEEAVFELHFVNGVMGWGHFEGTVNEVAIPLALIHSEEGV
;
A
#
# COMPACT_ATOMS: atom_id res chain seq x y z
N MET A 1 -14.60 18.07 -3.30
CA MET A 1 -13.14 18.24 -3.28
C MET A 1 -12.54 16.95 -2.76
N GLU A 2 -12.02 16.11 -3.65
CA GLU A 2 -11.11 15.04 -3.24
C GLU A 2 -9.77 15.70 -2.93
N THR A 3 -9.43 15.85 -1.65
CA THR A 3 -8.10 16.32 -1.26
C THR A 3 -7.08 15.29 -1.74
N ARG A 4 -6.07 15.72 -2.50
CA ARG A 4 -5.00 14.83 -2.94
C ARG A 4 -4.20 14.43 -1.70
N MET A 5 -4.12 13.13 -1.41
CA MET A 5 -3.36 12.60 -0.26
C MET A 5 -1.92 13.13 -0.24
N SER A 6 -1.33 13.34 -1.42
CA SER A 6 0.01 13.92 -1.59
C SER A 6 0.20 15.35 -1.07
N GLN A 7 -0.88 16.05 -0.71
CA GLN A 7 -0.85 17.42 -0.18
C GLN A 7 -1.11 17.47 1.33
N LEU A 8 -1.44 16.33 1.94
CA LEU A 8 -1.69 16.23 3.38
C LEU A 8 -0.37 16.17 4.13
N SER A 9 -0.32 16.84 5.29
CA SER A 9 0.75 16.65 6.25
C SER A 9 0.71 15.23 6.84
N LYS A 10 1.82 14.79 7.45
CA LYS A 10 1.90 13.51 8.17
C LYS A 10 0.74 13.32 9.17
N TYR A 11 0.46 14.34 9.97
CA TYR A 11 -0.65 14.30 10.94
C TYR A 11 -2.01 14.14 10.25
N GLU A 12 -2.25 14.85 9.15
CA GLU A 12 -3.50 14.74 8.40
C GLU A 12 -3.65 13.37 7.71
N LEU A 13 -2.56 12.77 7.24
CA LEU A 13 -2.53 11.41 6.71
C LEU A 13 -2.86 10.38 7.80
N GLU A 14 -2.28 10.49 9.00
CA GLU A 14 -2.57 9.62 10.14
C GLU A 14 -4.05 9.73 10.57
N MET A 15 -4.59 10.95 10.60
CA MET A 15 -6.02 11.20 10.85
C MET A 15 -6.91 10.60 9.75
N LEU A 16 -6.49 10.69 8.49
CA LEU A 16 -7.19 10.07 7.37
C LEU A 16 -7.20 8.54 7.48
N VAL A 17 -6.07 7.92 7.79
CA VAL A 17 -5.96 6.47 8.02
C VAL A 17 -6.87 6.03 9.16
N THR A 18 -6.93 6.79 10.26
CA THR A 18 -7.84 6.51 11.39
C THR A 18 -9.31 6.51 10.95
N LYS A 19 -9.72 7.53 10.20
CA LYS A 19 -11.08 7.65 9.67
C LYS A 19 -11.43 6.51 8.71
N LEU A 20 -10.50 6.14 7.83
CA LEU A 20 -10.69 5.03 6.88
C LEU A 20 -10.81 3.69 7.61
N ASN A 21 -10.02 3.45 8.66
CA ASN A 21 -10.15 2.24 9.48
C ASN A 21 -11.53 2.16 10.17
N GLU A 22 -12.05 3.27 10.68
CA GLU A 22 -13.41 3.29 11.23
C GLU A 22 -14.47 2.99 10.15
N GLN A 23 -14.29 3.53 8.93
CA GLN A 23 -15.17 3.23 7.80
C GLN A 23 -15.11 1.74 7.42
N LYS A 24 -13.90 1.15 7.35
CA LYS A 24 -13.70 -0.27 7.08
C LYS A 24 -14.48 -1.12 8.08
N ARG A 25 -14.31 -0.85 9.38
CA ARG A 25 -15.01 -1.57 10.46
C ARG A 25 -16.53 -1.49 10.33
N LYS A 26 -17.08 -0.34 9.95
CA LYS A 26 -18.53 -0.17 9.72
C LYS A 26 -19.00 -0.96 8.50
N ALA A 27 -18.24 -0.94 7.40
CA ALA A 27 -18.56 -1.69 6.19
C ALA A 27 -18.53 -3.22 6.45
N GLU A 28 -17.54 -3.71 7.19
CA GLU A 28 -17.43 -5.11 7.64
C GLU A 28 -18.66 -5.51 8.48
N GLN A 29 -19.07 -4.68 9.45
CA GLN A 29 -20.23 -4.95 10.30
C GLN A 29 -21.56 -5.05 9.52
N HIS A 30 -21.66 -4.36 8.39
CA HIS A 30 -22.83 -4.42 7.51
C HIS A 30 -22.70 -5.49 6.40
N GLY A 31 -21.60 -6.25 6.36
CA GLY A 31 -21.35 -7.25 5.33
C GLY A 31 -21.07 -6.68 3.93
N ASN A 32 -20.69 -5.40 3.82
CA ASN A 32 -20.43 -4.73 2.54
C ASN A 32 -19.00 -4.96 2.06
N MET A 33 -18.71 -6.17 1.58
CA MET A 33 -17.34 -6.59 1.21
C MET A 33 -16.72 -5.73 0.09
N SER A 34 -17.50 -5.32 -0.90
CA SER A 34 -16.99 -4.43 -1.97
C SER A 34 -16.53 -3.08 -1.42
N GLU A 35 -17.21 -2.52 -0.41
CA GLU A 35 -16.76 -1.28 0.24
C GLU A 35 -15.51 -1.51 1.08
N VAL A 36 -15.40 -2.65 1.77
CA VAL A 36 -14.21 -3.01 2.54
C VAL A 36 -12.98 -3.02 1.65
N GLU A 37 -13.03 -3.69 0.49
CA GLU A 37 -11.91 -3.74 -0.47
C GLU A 37 -11.51 -2.34 -0.97
N VAL A 38 -12.48 -1.48 -1.26
CA VAL A 38 -12.23 -0.09 -1.67
C VAL A 38 -11.54 0.69 -0.54
N VAL A 39 -11.97 0.51 0.71
CA VAL A 39 -11.39 1.21 1.85
C VAL A 39 -9.99 0.70 2.18
N ILE A 40 -9.73 -0.61 2.08
CA ILE A 40 -8.38 -1.19 2.26
C ILE A 40 -7.39 -0.56 1.28
N ARG A 41 -7.75 -0.44 -0.01
CA ARG A 41 -6.88 0.22 -1.01
C ARG A 41 -6.61 1.68 -0.65
N LYS A 42 -7.60 2.41 -0.14
CA LYS A 42 -7.42 3.80 0.32
C LYS A 42 -6.49 3.90 1.53
N ILE A 43 -6.58 2.94 2.45
CA ILE A 43 -5.70 2.86 3.63
C ILE A 43 -4.26 2.63 3.18
N ALA A 44 -4.02 1.62 2.32
CA ALA A 44 -2.70 1.32 1.80
C ALA A 44 -2.06 2.53 1.08
N MET A 45 -2.83 3.23 0.25
CA MET A 45 -2.39 4.46 -0.40
C MET A 45 -2.01 5.55 0.61
N ALA A 46 -2.87 5.82 1.59
CA ALA A 46 -2.61 6.86 2.60
C ALA A 46 -1.38 6.53 3.46
N GLN A 47 -1.23 5.26 3.85
CA GLN A 47 -0.05 4.79 4.57
C GLN A 47 1.22 4.89 3.72
N SER A 48 1.15 4.68 2.41
CA SER A 48 2.33 4.75 1.55
C SER A 48 2.93 6.17 1.47
N TYR A 49 2.14 7.22 1.72
CA TYR A 49 2.67 8.59 1.89
C TYR A 49 3.43 8.81 3.21
N LEU A 50 3.32 7.88 4.16
CA LEU A 50 4.04 7.90 5.44
C LEU A 50 5.31 7.04 5.42
N VAL A 51 5.54 6.30 4.32
CA VAL A 51 6.67 5.39 4.15
C VAL A 51 7.85 6.16 3.54
N ASP A 52 9.05 5.94 4.08
CA ASP A 52 10.28 6.44 3.48
C ASP A 52 10.63 5.60 2.23
N ALA A 53 10.52 6.21 1.05
CA ALA A 53 10.81 5.52 -0.21
C ALA A 53 12.29 5.15 -0.38
N SER A 54 13.21 5.78 0.37
CA SER A 54 14.65 5.52 0.25
C SER A 54 15.09 4.18 0.82
N GLN A 55 14.24 3.49 1.59
CA GLN A 55 14.52 2.15 2.11
C GLN A 55 14.33 1.04 1.05
N PHE A 56 13.77 1.37 -0.12
CA PHE A 56 13.52 0.40 -1.18
C PHE A 56 14.62 0.44 -2.22
N GLU A 57 15.23 -0.72 -2.47
CA GLU A 57 16.30 -0.92 -3.42
C GLU A 57 15.75 -1.60 -4.69
N THR A 58 16.07 -1.02 -5.85
CA THR A 58 15.68 -1.57 -7.14
C THR A 58 16.44 -2.85 -7.45
N GLY A 59 15.76 -3.84 -8.01
CA GLY A 59 16.27 -5.18 -8.32
C GLY A 59 16.25 -6.15 -7.13
N GLN A 60 15.74 -5.73 -5.96
CA GLN A 60 15.57 -6.61 -4.80
C GLN A 60 14.19 -7.28 -4.80
N LEU A 61 14.14 -8.43 -4.13
CA LEU A 61 12.93 -9.20 -3.88
C LEU A 61 12.32 -8.78 -2.55
N TYR A 62 11.00 -8.63 -2.54
CA TYR A 62 10.21 -8.21 -1.39
C TYR A 62 9.01 -9.13 -1.19
N GLN A 63 8.53 -9.21 0.04
CA GLN A 63 7.21 -9.77 0.33
C GLN A 63 6.16 -8.67 0.17
N VAL A 64 4.96 -9.06 -0.28
CA VAL A 64 3.80 -8.16 -0.39
C VAL A 64 2.68 -8.66 0.49
N GLU A 65 2.11 -7.78 1.32
CA GLU A 65 1.00 -8.15 2.20
C GLU A 65 -0.18 -8.72 1.38
N GLY A 66 -0.59 -9.95 1.72
CA GLY A 66 -1.70 -10.64 1.06
C GLY A 66 -1.31 -11.47 -0.17
N GLU A 67 -0.03 -11.49 -0.55
CA GLU A 67 0.49 -12.27 -1.67
C GLU A 67 1.51 -13.30 -1.19
N GLU A 68 1.43 -14.52 -1.71
CA GLU A 68 2.36 -15.61 -1.35
C GLU A 68 3.67 -15.55 -2.16
N ALA A 69 3.60 -15.02 -3.38
CA ALA A 69 4.75 -14.91 -4.27
C ALA A 69 5.63 -13.70 -3.90
N VAL A 70 6.95 -13.83 -4.10
CA VAL A 70 7.88 -12.70 -3.95
C VAL A 70 7.71 -11.71 -5.10
N PHE A 71 7.92 -10.43 -4.80
CA PHE A 71 7.81 -9.32 -5.72
C PHE A 71 9.19 -8.73 -6.02
N GLU A 72 9.60 -8.72 -7.29
CA GLU A 72 10.82 -8.04 -7.72
C GLU A 72 10.52 -6.56 -7.99
N LEU A 73 11.14 -5.67 -7.22
CA LEU A 73 10.94 -4.23 -7.38
C LEU A 73 11.85 -3.68 -8.49
N HIS A 74 11.28 -3.20 -9.59
CA HIS A 74 12.04 -2.57 -10.67
C HIS A 74 12.37 -1.11 -10.38
N PHE A 75 11.38 -0.34 -9.91
CA PHE A 75 11.57 1.08 -9.58
C PHE A 75 10.46 1.60 -8.67
N VAL A 76 10.74 2.72 -8.00
CA VAL A 76 9.75 3.45 -7.20
C VAL A 76 9.33 4.72 -7.94
N ASN A 77 8.02 4.98 -8.02
CA ASN A 77 7.48 6.23 -8.55
C ASN A 77 6.41 6.78 -7.60
N GLY A 78 6.74 7.89 -6.93
CA GLY A 78 5.91 8.45 -5.87
C GLY A 78 5.82 7.49 -4.68
N VAL A 79 4.60 7.06 -4.37
CA VAL A 79 4.30 6.14 -3.26
C VAL A 79 4.01 4.70 -3.72
N MET A 80 4.41 4.37 -4.94
CA MET A 80 4.18 3.08 -5.58
C MET A 80 5.52 2.44 -5.96
N GLY A 81 5.65 1.15 -5.67
CA GLY A 81 6.68 0.28 -6.23
C GLY A 81 6.16 -0.42 -7.48
N TRP A 82 6.92 -0.37 -8.57
CA TRP A 82 6.62 -1.01 -9.84
C TRP A 82 7.52 -2.22 -10.03
N GLY A 83 6.96 -3.34 -10.48
CA GLY A 83 7.67 -4.61 -10.54
C GLY A 83 6.76 -5.76 -10.93
N HIS A 84 7.19 -7.01 -10.75
CA HIS A 84 6.35 -8.18 -11.00
C HIS A 84 6.53 -9.26 -9.92
N PHE A 85 5.51 -10.10 -9.78
CA PHE A 85 5.61 -11.29 -8.93
C PHE A 85 6.39 -12.40 -9.63
N GLU A 86 7.08 -13.23 -8.85
CA GLU A 86 7.77 -14.42 -9.34
C GLU A 86 6.82 -15.29 -10.17
N GLY A 87 7.31 -15.77 -11.33
CA GLY A 87 6.52 -16.57 -12.26
C GLY A 87 5.52 -15.79 -13.12
N THR A 88 5.47 -14.46 -12.99
CA THR A 88 4.65 -13.58 -13.82
C THR A 88 5.52 -12.68 -14.70
N VAL A 89 4.95 -12.17 -15.80
CA VAL A 89 5.61 -11.20 -16.71
C VAL A 89 4.94 -9.84 -16.71
N ASN A 90 3.80 -9.71 -16.02
CA ASN A 90 3.02 -8.48 -16.02
C ASN A 90 3.55 -7.55 -14.93
N GLU A 91 3.95 -6.36 -15.33
CA GLU A 91 4.31 -5.31 -14.38
C GLU A 91 3.07 -4.80 -13.64
N VAL A 92 3.15 -4.69 -12.33
CA VAL A 92 2.12 -4.21 -11.43
C VAL A 92 2.68 -3.11 -10.53
N ALA A 93 1.80 -2.20 -10.11
CA ALA A 93 2.11 -1.15 -9.16
C ALA A 93 1.53 -1.49 -7.79
N ILE A 94 2.40 -1.62 -6.79
CA ILE A 94 2.04 -1.95 -5.40
C ILE A 94 2.28 -0.71 -4.52
N PRO A 95 1.33 -0.31 -3.66
CA PRO A 95 1.56 0.73 -2.67
C PRO A 95 2.73 0.36 -1.76
N LEU A 96 3.68 1.27 -1.52
CA LEU A 96 4.88 0.99 -0.73
C LEU A 96 4.59 0.49 0.69
N ALA A 97 3.45 0.86 1.27
CA ALA A 97 3.03 0.38 2.59
C ALA A 97 2.74 -1.12 2.66
N LEU A 98 2.53 -1.79 1.52
CA LEU A 98 2.29 -3.22 1.44
C LEU A 98 3.57 -4.02 1.12
N ILE A 99 4.70 -3.35 0.86
CA ILE A 99 5.96 -3.97 0.47
C ILE A 99 6.86 -4.06 1.70
N HIS A 100 7.33 -5.26 2.02
CA HIS A 100 8.19 -5.53 3.16
C HIS A 100 9.48 -6.20 2.70
N SER A 101 10.63 -5.68 3.12
CA SER A 101 11.89 -6.41 3.00
C SER A 101 11.77 -7.69 3.81
N GLU A 102 12.37 -8.78 3.32
CA GLU A 102 12.63 -9.93 4.19
C GLU A 102 13.62 -9.51 5.28
N GLU A 103 13.14 -8.87 6.35
CA GLU A 103 13.93 -8.73 7.56
C GLU A 103 14.04 -10.13 8.16
N GLY A 104 15.25 -10.68 8.10
CA GLY A 104 15.63 -11.89 8.80
C GLY A 104 15.21 -11.82 10.26
N VAL A 105 14.66 -12.94 10.72
CA VAL A 105 14.32 -13.29 12.10
C VAL A 105 15.33 -12.75 13.12
#